data_AF-A0A7V4IC92-F1
#
_entry.id   AF-A0A7V4IC92-F1
#
_cell.length_a   1.000
_cell.length_b   1.000
_cell.length_c   1.000
_cell.angle_alpha   90.00
_cell.angle_beta   90.00
_cell.angle_gamma   90.00
#
_symmetry.space_group_name_H-M   'P 1'
#
loop_
_entity.id
_entity.type
_entity.pdbx_description
1 polymer ?
#
loop_
_entity_poly.entity_id
_entity_poly.type
_entity_poly.pdbx_seq_one_letter_code
_entity_poly.pdbx_strand_id
1 'polypeptide(L)'
;MKKWVIIPVLLFSVTCGRKEPEINFTAARATEYFNSIDSICRNDNGKLWGVNIAGPVMFVDRPTRRIFASQPDKEGLLKMKDGVFQGIFPRERIIENAPVEYGGEIYAMIPLPRQDDRYRIITQAVSALFRRYLKSKSFEPERYFIHNWDEKSSRVWLKLEYKALRKALESDYDQLTNYLRDAVIFRSARREQIKGSQADENRLEKYNGLSLFTSVVLCNESEEKASTRMTESLDFFYSFPSFSRSAGTILGAVYGYLLYRNGFDLKSILLNKSGLDSAVISYFRLEMPEISRDVAGSLAIVYDVDAIYKEEAGRMADIRERVRRQLSKFTEKPVLTLELESPNFDFEPEDIRPLDTLGTIYNALRVSDNWGKLTVEKGGCLLTNNLKTIRLGAKTLKESKNHIYGDGWQLILNGNWKVVREDDNYLLRKTSF
;
A
#
# COMPACT_ATOMS: atom_id res chain seq x y z
N MET A 1 -46.17 -5.97 58.51
CA MET A 1 -45.08 -6.86 58.09
C MET A 1 -44.47 -6.35 56.79
N LYS A 2 -43.15 -6.13 56.80
CA LYS A 2 -42.19 -5.86 55.70
C LYS A 2 -42.51 -4.76 54.66
N LYS A 3 -41.98 -3.56 54.94
CA LYS A 3 -41.59 -2.55 53.95
C LYS A 3 -40.52 -3.13 53.03
N TRP A 4 -40.73 -3.11 51.71
CA TRP A 4 -39.68 -3.43 50.73
C TRP A 4 -39.10 -2.13 50.19
N VAL A 5 -37.80 -1.95 50.44
CA VAL A 5 -36.97 -0.85 49.96
C VAL A 5 -36.63 -1.14 48.50
N ILE A 6 -37.00 -0.24 47.59
CA ILE A 6 -36.56 -0.27 46.19
C ILE A 6 -35.22 0.46 46.14
N ILE A 7 -34.14 -0.30 45.96
CA ILE A 7 -32.79 0.23 45.67
C ILE A 7 -32.70 0.42 44.15
N PRO A 8 -32.42 1.63 43.63
CA PRO A 8 -32.14 1.80 42.22
C PRO A 8 -30.71 1.33 41.93
N VAL A 9 -30.59 0.26 41.14
CA VAL A 9 -29.30 -0.20 40.61
C VAL A 9 -28.86 0.79 39.52
N LEU A 10 -27.92 1.67 39.87
CA LEU A 10 -27.16 2.48 38.94
C LEU A 10 -26.25 1.56 38.11
N LEU A 11 -26.70 1.22 36.89
CA LEU A 11 -25.87 0.60 35.86
C LEU A 11 -24.86 1.63 35.36
N PHE A 12 -23.67 1.65 35.97
CA PHE A 12 -22.50 2.30 35.37
C PHE A 12 -22.10 1.52 34.13
N SER A 13 -22.50 2.01 32.96
CA SER A 13 -21.91 1.59 31.70
C SER A 13 -20.46 2.10 31.66
N VAL A 14 -19.53 1.26 32.10
CA VAL A 14 -18.10 1.44 31.82
C VAL A 14 -17.93 1.17 30.33
N THR A 15 -18.13 2.20 29.51
CA THR A 15 -17.59 2.24 28.16
C THR A 15 -16.08 2.28 28.30
N CYS A 16 -15.46 1.10 28.35
CA CYS A 16 -14.03 0.96 28.16
C CYS A 16 -13.74 1.23 26.67
N GLY A 17 -13.85 2.50 26.27
CA GLY A 17 -13.21 2.97 25.06
C GLY A 17 -11.73 2.73 25.28
N ARG A 18 -11.16 1.73 24.60
CA ARG A 18 -9.71 1.64 24.46
C ARG A 18 -9.25 2.99 23.89
N LYS A 19 -8.71 3.86 24.74
CA LYS A 19 -7.87 4.96 24.28
C LYS A 19 -6.75 4.29 23.50
N GLU A 20 -6.75 4.43 22.18
CA GLU A 20 -5.54 4.15 21.41
C GLU A 20 -4.42 4.97 22.06
N PRO A 21 -3.23 4.39 22.31
CA PRO A 21 -2.17 5.14 22.95
C PRO A 21 -1.87 6.37 22.08
N GLU A 22 -2.12 7.56 22.63
CA GLU A 22 -1.64 8.80 22.04
C GLU A 22 -0.13 8.65 21.88
N ILE A 23 0.36 8.74 20.64
CA ILE A 23 1.78 8.83 20.39
C ILE A 23 2.23 10.12 21.07
N ASN A 24 2.96 10.01 22.18
CA ASN A 24 3.50 11.16 22.90
C ASN A 24 4.76 11.67 22.19
N PHE A 25 4.62 12.07 20.91
CA PHE A 25 5.68 12.72 20.14
C PHE A 25 5.71 14.20 20.51
N THR A 26 6.78 14.63 21.15
CA THR A 26 6.94 15.99 21.69
C THR A 26 7.86 16.83 20.80
N ALA A 27 7.86 18.14 21.00
CA ALA A 27 8.79 19.05 20.33
C ALA A 27 10.27 18.73 20.68
N ALA A 28 10.54 18.29 21.91
CA ALA A 28 11.87 17.84 22.32
C ALA A 28 12.30 16.61 21.51
N ARG A 29 11.41 15.60 21.37
CA ARG A 29 11.67 14.43 20.52
C ARG A 29 11.87 14.82 19.05
N ALA A 30 11.04 15.72 18.52
CA ALA A 30 11.22 16.23 17.16
C ALA A 30 12.61 16.84 16.96
N THR A 31 13.09 17.63 17.93
CA THR A 31 14.43 18.24 17.91
C THR A 31 15.54 17.19 17.91
N GLU A 32 15.46 16.16 18.76
CA GLU A 32 16.40 15.05 18.77
C GLU A 32 16.49 14.36 17.40
N TYR A 33 15.34 14.13 16.76
CA TYR A 33 15.28 13.54 15.43
C TYR A 33 15.86 14.46 14.36
N PHE A 34 15.52 15.75 14.35
CA PHE A 34 16.07 16.71 13.40
C PHE A 34 17.60 16.78 13.49
N ASN A 35 18.16 16.84 14.70
CA ASN A 35 19.60 16.83 14.92
C ASN A 35 20.25 15.53 14.43
N SER A 36 19.60 14.39 14.64
CA SER A 36 20.11 13.09 14.18
C SER A 36 20.13 13.00 12.65
N ILE A 37 19.06 13.44 12.00
CA ILE A 37 18.93 13.43 10.54
C ILE A 37 19.96 14.37 9.90
N ASP A 38 20.09 15.58 10.44
CA ASP A 38 21.06 16.58 9.97
C ASP A 38 22.51 16.08 10.15
N SER A 39 22.83 15.44 11.28
CA SER A 39 24.13 14.80 11.50
C SER A 39 24.44 13.72 10.46
N ILE A 40 23.48 12.84 10.14
CA ILE A 40 23.64 11.81 9.10
C ILE A 40 23.95 12.45 7.74
N CYS A 41 23.18 13.46 7.33
CA CYS A 41 23.40 14.14 6.05
C CYS A 41 24.75 14.89 6.01
N ARG A 42 25.15 15.53 7.11
CA ARG A 42 26.45 16.23 7.23
C ARG A 42 27.64 15.29 7.26
N ASN A 43 27.51 14.09 7.81
CA ASN A 43 28.60 13.11 7.83
C ASN A 43 28.86 12.52 6.43
N ASP A 44 27.80 12.30 5.64
CA ASP A 44 27.92 11.98 4.22
C ASP A 44 28.51 13.16 3.44
N ASN A 45 28.03 14.38 3.69
CA ASN A 45 28.45 15.61 3.03
C ASN A 45 28.49 15.52 1.49
N GLY A 46 27.61 14.73 0.89
CA GLY A 46 27.57 14.54 -0.56
C GLY A 46 28.60 13.56 -1.11
N LYS A 47 29.24 12.73 -0.28
CA LYS A 47 30.08 11.61 -0.77
C LYS A 47 29.27 10.70 -1.69
N LEU A 48 28.06 10.32 -1.27
CA LEU A 48 27.22 9.39 -2.03
C LEU A 48 26.67 10.00 -3.33
N TRP A 49 26.09 11.20 -3.27
CA TRP A 49 25.33 11.78 -4.39
C TRP A 49 25.96 13.01 -5.04
N GLY A 50 27.16 13.41 -4.62
CA GLY A 50 27.83 14.64 -5.08
C GLY A 50 27.20 15.92 -4.52
N VAL A 51 26.15 15.80 -3.70
CA VAL A 51 25.45 16.90 -3.04
C VAL A 51 25.00 16.47 -1.66
N ASN A 52 24.99 17.40 -0.70
CA ASN A 52 24.40 17.15 0.60
C ASN A 52 22.86 17.19 0.47
N ILE A 53 22.19 16.11 0.84
CA ILE A 53 20.73 15.96 0.73
C ILE A 53 19.96 16.56 1.91
N ALA A 54 20.64 17.18 2.89
CA ALA A 54 20.00 17.87 4.00
C ALA A 54 18.96 18.89 3.53
N GLY A 55 17.89 19.07 4.31
CA GLY A 55 16.81 19.98 3.98
C GLY A 55 15.71 20.05 5.02
N PRO A 56 14.63 20.79 4.74
CA PRO A 56 13.45 20.87 5.61
C PRO A 56 12.81 19.50 5.82
N VAL A 57 12.52 19.17 7.08
CA VAL A 57 11.88 17.92 7.49
C VAL A 57 10.57 18.26 8.21
N MET A 58 9.52 17.50 7.92
CA MET A 58 8.20 17.65 8.55
C MET A 58 7.70 16.31 9.08
N PHE A 59 7.57 16.20 10.40
CA PHE A 59 6.86 15.09 11.04
C PHE A 59 5.37 15.41 11.13
N VAL A 60 4.52 14.45 10.76
CA VAL A 60 3.06 14.58 10.86
C VAL A 60 2.47 13.41 11.63
N ASP A 61 1.78 13.71 12.72
CA ASP A 61 1.00 12.73 13.46
C ASP A 61 -0.31 12.42 12.71
N ARG A 62 -0.58 11.14 12.41
CA ARG A 62 -1.75 10.77 11.59
C ARG A 62 -3.09 11.06 12.29
N PRO A 63 -3.31 10.65 13.56
CA PRO A 63 -4.58 10.87 14.25
C PRO A 63 -4.87 12.36 14.49
N THR A 64 -3.91 13.13 15.00
CA THR A 64 -4.13 14.53 15.37
C THR A 64 -3.85 15.52 14.25
N ARG A 65 -3.16 15.08 13.18
CA ARG A 65 -2.67 15.93 12.09
C ARG A 65 -1.63 16.96 12.55
N ARG A 66 -1.12 16.86 13.77
CA ARG A 66 -0.12 17.81 14.30
C ARG A 66 1.17 17.73 13.50
N ILE A 67 1.70 18.90 13.16
CA ILE A 67 2.97 19.08 12.46
C ILE A 67 4.07 19.43 13.46
N PHE A 68 5.25 18.84 13.25
CA PHE A 68 6.53 19.35 13.76
C PHE A 68 7.49 19.49 12.59
N ALA A 69 7.98 20.69 12.31
CA ALA A 69 8.89 20.96 11.21
C ALA A 69 10.21 21.57 11.68
N SER A 70 11.28 21.25 10.96
CA SER A 70 12.64 21.71 11.29
C SER A 70 12.92 23.15 10.84
N GLN A 71 12.10 23.71 9.95
CA GLN A 71 12.28 25.03 9.35
C GLN A 71 10.91 25.73 9.15
N PRO A 72 10.86 27.07 9.16
CA PRO A 72 9.63 27.80 8.89
C PRO A 72 9.19 27.60 7.43
N ASP A 73 7.88 27.70 7.19
CA ASP A 73 7.38 27.87 5.84
C ASP A 73 7.45 29.36 5.44
N LYS A 74 7.34 29.65 4.14
CA LYS A 74 7.48 31.02 3.61
C LYS A 74 6.23 31.88 3.82
N GLU A 75 5.08 31.26 4.01
CA GLU A 75 3.79 31.94 4.22
C GLU A 75 3.47 32.17 5.71
N GLY A 76 4.31 31.66 6.62
CA GLY A 76 4.15 31.79 8.05
C GLY A 76 2.97 31.00 8.63
N LEU A 77 2.56 29.91 7.96
CA LEU A 77 1.50 29.00 8.41
C LEU A 77 1.90 28.20 9.64
N LEU A 78 3.18 27.85 9.77
CA LEU A 78 3.77 27.19 10.93
C LEU A 78 4.26 28.23 11.94
N LYS A 79 3.98 27.98 13.22
CA LYS A 79 4.40 28.88 14.31
C LYS A 79 5.50 28.24 15.14
N MET A 80 6.54 29.01 15.44
CA MET A 80 7.62 28.58 16.32
C MET A 80 7.07 28.36 17.73
N LYS A 81 7.22 27.14 18.25
CA LYS A 81 6.77 26.76 19.59
C LYS A 81 7.65 25.64 20.11
N ASP A 82 8.14 25.77 21.34
CA ASP A 82 8.97 24.77 22.03
C ASP A 82 10.21 24.33 21.21
N GLY A 83 10.84 25.27 20.49
CA GLY A 83 12.06 24.99 19.72
C GLY A 83 11.85 24.45 18.30
N VAL A 84 10.60 24.22 17.86
CA VAL A 84 10.28 23.70 16.51
C VAL A 84 9.09 24.43 15.90
N PHE A 85 8.90 24.31 14.59
CA PHE A 85 7.76 24.89 13.89
C PHE A 85 6.57 23.94 13.96
N GLN A 86 5.43 24.42 14.45
CA GLN A 86 4.24 23.60 14.69
C GLN A 86 3.01 24.14 13.94
N GLY A 87 2.10 23.24 13.60
CA GLY A 87 0.86 23.53 12.89
C GLY A 87 -0.06 22.32 12.81
N ILE A 88 -1.12 22.41 12.01
CA ILE A 88 -2.06 21.31 11.74
C ILE A 88 -2.09 21.04 10.24
N PHE A 89 -1.85 19.79 9.84
CA PHE A 89 -1.81 19.41 8.43
C PHE A 89 -3.23 19.32 7.84
N PRO A 90 -3.56 20.01 6.73
CA PRO A 90 -4.94 20.22 6.26
C PRO A 90 -5.67 18.92 5.93
N ARG A 91 -6.86 18.68 6.48
CA ARG A 91 -7.53 17.35 6.52
C ARG A 91 -7.71 16.69 5.16
N GLU A 92 -7.91 17.48 4.12
CA GLU A 92 -8.09 17.09 2.73
C GLU A 92 -6.80 16.57 2.06
N ARG A 93 -5.63 16.80 2.68
CA ARG A 93 -4.33 16.37 2.13
C ARG A 93 -3.88 15.02 2.66
N ILE A 94 -3.29 14.22 1.78
CA ILE A 94 -2.78 12.88 2.09
C ILE A 94 -1.50 12.99 2.92
N ILE A 95 -1.41 12.18 3.99
CA ILE A 95 -0.17 11.97 4.73
C ILE A 95 0.53 10.71 4.19
N GLU A 96 1.69 10.92 3.59
CA GLU A 96 2.58 9.90 3.04
C GLU A 96 4.06 10.24 3.31
N ASN A 97 4.94 9.25 3.19
CA ASN A 97 6.38 9.51 3.29
C ASN A 97 6.91 10.00 1.94
N ALA A 98 6.76 11.30 1.65
CA ALA A 98 7.16 11.90 0.39
C ALA A 98 7.50 13.39 0.54
N PRO A 99 8.13 14.03 -0.46
CA PRO A 99 8.25 15.47 -0.50
C PRO A 99 6.86 16.13 -0.57
N VAL A 100 6.59 17.07 0.33
CA VAL A 100 5.32 17.81 0.39
C VAL A 100 5.57 19.30 0.27
N GLU A 101 4.81 19.96 -0.59
CA GLU A 101 4.78 21.42 -0.65
C GLU A 101 3.81 21.97 0.41
N TYR A 102 4.28 22.86 1.27
CA TYR A 102 3.48 23.46 2.35
C TYR A 102 3.98 24.88 2.65
N GLY A 103 3.08 25.87 2.54
CA GLY A 103 3.40 27.29 2.79
C GLY A 103 4.58 27.81 1.96
N GLY A 104 4.64 27.46 0.68
CA GLY A 104 5.73 27.85 -0.22
C GLY A 104 7.09 27.17 0.01
N GLU A 105 7.18 26.15 0.88
CA GLU A 105 8.38 25.36 1.11
C GLU A 105 8.15 23.86 0.82
N ILE A 106 9.20 23.14 0.39
CA ILE A 106 9.13 21.70 0.14
C ILE A 106 9.82 20.96 1.29
N TYR A 107 9.02 20.25 2.07
CA TYR A 107 9.49 19.44 3.20
C TYR A 107 9.62 17.97 2.80
N ALA A 108 10.62 17.28 3.33
CA ALA A 108 10.58 15.82 3.45
C ALA A 108 9.57 15.44 4.53
N MET A 109 8.40 14.89 4.16
CA MET A 109 7.35 14.51 5.10
C MET A 109 7.54 13.09 5.63
N ILE A 110 7.38 12.93 6.94
CA ILE A 110 7.45 11.64 7.63
C ILE A 110 6.19 11.47 8.49
N PRO A 111 5.31 10.53 8.12
CA PRO A 111 4.20 10.12 8.97
C PRO A 111 4.74 9.44 10.23
N LEU A 112 4.36 9.93 11.41
CA LEU A 112 4.82 9.33 12.66
C LEU A 112 4.23 7.91 12.83
N PRO A 113 5.05 6.92 13.20
CA PRO A 113 4.57 5.59 13.55
C PRO A 113 3.78 5.61 14.87
N ARG A 114 2.92 4.61 15.07
CA ARG A 114 2.14 4.42 16.31
C ARG A 114 2.98 4.23 17.57
N GLN A 115 4.20 3.74 17.40
CA GLN A 115 5.17 3.59 18.47
C GLN A 115 6.45 4.25 18.00
N ASP A 116 7.14 4.93 18.93
CA ASP A 116 8.40 5.59 18.63
C ASP A 116 9.44 4.54 18.21
N ASP A 117 9.80 4.59 16.93
CA ASP A 117 10.76 3.69 16.30
C ASP A 117 11.81 4.54 15.63
N ARG A 118 12.92 4.72 16.34
CA ARG A 118 14.01 5.62 15.93
C ARG A 118 14.56 5.25 14.57
N TYR A 119 14.78 3.96 14.34
CA TYR A 119 15.37 3.50 13.09
C TYR A 119 14.43 3.77 11.91
N ARG A 120 13.14 3.44 12.07
CA ARG A 120 12.12 3.70 11.06
C ARG A 120 11.94 5.19 10.76
N ILE A 121 11.90 6.04 11.77
CA ILE A 121 11.73 7.50 11.59
C ILE A 121 12.92 8.08 10.83
N ILE A 122 14.15 7.74 11.23
CA ILE A 122 15.37 8.25 10.60
C ILE A 122 15.50 7.78 9.15
N THR A 123 15.31 6.48 8.88
CA THR A 123 15.39 5.94 7.52
C THR A 123 14.31 6.50 6.59
N GLN A 124 13.08 6.70 7.08
CA GLN A 124 12.02 7.37 6.33
C GLN A 124 12.35 8.84 6.04
N ALA A 125 12.99 9.54 6.98
CA ALA A 125 13.40 10.92 6.77
C ALA A 125 14.50 11.05 5.71
N VAL A 126 15.55 10.22 5.79
CA VAL A 126 16.63 10.21 4.80
C VAL A 126 16.12 9.80 3.41
N SER A 127 15.21 8.81 3.34
CA SER A 127 14.53 8.43 2.09
C SER A 127 13.73 9.60 1.50
N ALA A 128 12.97 10.31 2.31
CA ALA A 128 12.16 11.45 1.86
C ALA A 128 13.02 12.66 1.47
N LEU A 129 14.14 12.91 2.16
CA LEU A 129 15.12 13.94 1.79
C LEU A 129 15.76 13.63 0.43
N PHE A 130 16.12 12.37 0.16
CA PHE A 130 16.61 11.98 -1.16
C PHE A 130 15.55 12.18 -2.24
N ARG A 131 14.30 11.77 -2.00
CA ARG A 131 13.19 12.04 -2.95
C ARG A 131 12.93 13.53 -3.14
N ARG A 132 13.14 14.36 -2.12
CA ARG A 132 13.08 15.83 -2.23
C ARG A 132 14.18 16.35 -3.14
N TYR A 133 15.39 15.81 -3.03
CA TYR A 133 16.48 16.10 -3.97
C TYR A 133 16.12 15.68 -5.41
N LEU A 134 15.55 14.49 -5.61
CA LEU A 134 15.09 14.06 -6.94
C LEU A 134 14.01 15.01 -7.50
N LYS A 135 13.06 15.44 -6.66
CA LYS A 135 12.03 16.42 -7.03
C LYS A 135 12.63 17.75 -7.48
N SER A 136 13.67 18.26 -6.80
CA SER A 136 14.36 19.49 -7.24
C SER A 136 15.08 19.35 -8.58
N LYS A 137 15.32 18.11 -9.03
CA LYS A 137 15.82 17.76 -10.36
C LYS A 137 14.71 17.41 -11.35
N SER A 138 13.44 17.67 -11.02
CA SER A 138 12.27 17.29 -11.83
C SER A 138 12.20 15.77 -12.10
N PHE A 139 12.73 14.96 -11.18
CA PHE A 139 12.71 13.51 -11.27
C PHE A 139 11.66 12.93 -10.33
N GLU A 140 10.43 12.76 -10.83
CA GLU A 140 9.31 12.15 -10.10
C GLU A 140 8.52 11.24 -11.05
N PRO A 141 8.16 10.01 -10.67
CA PRO A 141 7.47 9.09 -11.57
C PRO A 141 6.08 9.65 -11.97
N GLU A 142 5.66 9.41 -13.21
CA GLU A 142 4.30 9.75 -13.67
C GLU A 142 3.25 8.85 -13.01
N ARG A 143 3.65 7.61 -12.73
CA ARG A 143 2.81 6.59 -12.10
C ARG A 143 3.54 5.99 -10.92
N TYR A 144 2.87 5.95 -9.77
CA TYR A 144 3.40 5.39 -8.53
C TYR A 144 3.07 3.90 -8.35
N PHE A 145 2.72 3.20 -9.44
CA PHE A 145 2.38 1.78 -9.45
C PHE A 145 2.58 1.16 -10.84
N ILE A 146 2.80 -0.16 -10.88
CA ILE A 146 2.94 -1.00 -12.07
C ILE A 146 1.93 -2.14 -11.98
N HIS A 147 0.78 -1.99 -12.65
CA HIS A 147 -0.38 -2.89 -12.47
C HIS A 147 -0.06 -4.35 -12.79
N ASN A 148 0.64 -4.59 -13.89
CA ASN A 148 1.03 -5.90 -14.39
C ASN A 148 1.97 -6.67 -13.45
N TRP A 149 2.62 -6.03 -12.46
CA TRP A 149 3.40 -6.74 -11.44
C TRP A 149 2.54 -7.59 -10.51
N ASP A 150 1.23 -7.33 -10.42
CA ASP A 150 0.27 -8.15 -9.68
C ASP A 150 -0.38 -9.24 -10.56
N GLU A 151 0.14 -9.51 -11.75
CA GLU A 151 -0.21 -10.72 -12.51
C GLU A 151 0.58 -11.93 -11.98
N LYS A 152 -0.01 -13.13 -12.06
CA LYS A 152 0.63 -14.35 -11.54
C LYS A 152 1.98 -14.62 -12.21
N SER A 153 2.04 -14.56 -13.53
CA SER A 153 3.28 -14.72 -14.31
C SER A 153 4.35 -13.73 -13.87
N SER A 154 4.00 -12.45 -13.75
CA SER A 154 4.92 -11.40 -13.28
C SER A 154 5.45 -11.65 -11.89
N ARG A 155 4.59 -12.06 -10.94
CA ARG A 155 5.02 -12.35 -9.57
C ARG A 155 5.98 -13.53 -9.48
N VAL A 156 5.80 -14.56 -10.30
CA VAL A 156 6.73 -15.69 -10.35
C VAL A 156 8.13 -15.19 -10.75
N TRP A 157 8.22 -14.40 -11.83
CA TRP A 157 9.50 -13.83 -12.26
C TRP A 157 10.10 -12.87 -11.24
N LEU A 158 9.29 -12.01 -10.60
CA LEU A 158 9.77 -11.12 -9.54
C LEU A 158 10.32 -11.91 -8.35
N LYS A 159 9.63 -12.98 -7.92
CA LYS A 159 10.11 -13.84 -6.82
C LYS A 159 11.41 -14.56 -7.17
N LEU A 160 11.58 -14.99 -8.42
CA LEU A 160 12.85 -15.54 -8.92
C LEU A 160 13.97 -14.49 -8.93
N GLU A 161 13.70 -13.28 -9.43
CA GLU A 161 14.60 -12.13 -9.37
C GLU A 161 15.02 -11.84 -7.92
N TYR A 162 14.07 -11.87 -6.97
CA TYR A 162 14.35 -11.63 -5.55
C TYR A 162 15.23 -12.74 -4.96
N LYS A 163 14.93 -14.01 -5.22
CA LYS A 163 15.75 -15.12 -4.73
C LYS A 163 17.18 -15.07 -5.29
N ALA A 164 17.33 -14.68 -6.56
CA ALA A 164 18.65 -14.47 -7.18
C ALA A 164 19.41 -13.30 -6.55
N LEU A 165 18.74 -12.16 -6.35
CA LEU A 165 19.32 -11.01 -5.66
C LEU A 165 19.68 -11.30 -4.20
N ARG A 166 18.89 -12.13 -3.51
CA ARG A 166 19.18 -12.59 -2.15
C ARG A 166 20.48 -13.38 -2.12
N LYS A 167 20.65 -14.35 -3.01
CA LYS A 167 21.92 -15.09 -3.14
C LYS A 167 23.07 -14.15 -3.50
N ALA A 168 22.87 -13.19 -4.40
CA ALA A 168 23.90 -12.22 -4.76
C ALA A 168 24.36 -11.36 -3.55
N LEU A 169 23.43 -10.92 -2.69
CA LEU A 169 23.76 -10.16 -1.48
C LEU A 169 24.63 -10.97 -0.50
N GLU A 170 24.35 -12.27 -0.38
CA GLU A 170 25.02 -13.20 0.54
C GLU A 170 26.31 -13.81 0.00
N SER A 171 26.67 -13.52 -1.26
CA SER A 171 27.80 -14.16 -1.94
C SER A 171 29.04 -13.27 -2.00
N ASP A 172 30.19 -13.94 -2.08
CA ASP A 172 31.46 -13.35 -2.50
C ASP A 172 31.45 -12.98 -3.99
N TYR A 173 32.42 -12.19 -4.42
CA TYR A 173 32.46 -11.59 -5.76
C TYR A 173 32.39 -12.62 -6.91
N ASP A 174 33.04 -13.77 -6.77
CA ASP A 174 33.08 -14.80 -7.82
C ASP A 174 31.69 -15.41 -8.09
N GLN A 175 30.86 -15.54 -7.05
CA GLN A 175 29.51 -16.09 -7.15
C GLN A 175 28.45 -15.00 -7.38
N LEU A 176 28.70 -13.78 -6.89
CA LEU A 176 27.88 -12.59 -7.08
C LEU A 176 27.47 -12.42 -8.54
N THR A 177 28.44 -12.45 -9.46
CA THR A 177 28.20 -12.16 -10.88
C THR A 177 27.23 -13.14 -11.53
N ASN A 178 27.32 -14.43 -11.18
CA ASN A 178 26.41 -15.47 -11.65
C ASN A 178 24.98 -15.24 -11.14
N TYR A 179 24.82 -15.00 -9.83
CA TYR A 179 23.49 -14.73 -9.26
C TYR A 179 22.89 -13.42 -9.75
N LEU A 180 23.72 -12.40 -9.99
CA LEU A 180 23.28 -11.13 -10.55
C LEU A 180 22.86 -11.27 -12.01
N ARG A 181 23.59 -12.07 -12.80
CA ARG A 181 23.21 -12.43 -14.17
C ARG A 181 21.85 -13.12 -14.19
N ASP A 182 21.64 -14.12 -13.33
CA ASP A 182 20.35 -14.81 -13.25
C ASP A 182 19.20 -13.87 -12.88
N ALA A 183 19.41 -12.97 -11.91
CA ALA A 183 18.43 -11.96 -11.54
C ALA A 183 18.03 -11.07 -12.73
N VAL A 184 19.01 -10.60 -13.51
CA VAL A 184 18.77 -9.80 -14.71
C VAL A 184 18.08 -10.62 -15.81
N ILE A 185 18.40 -11.91 -15.96
CA ILE A 185 17.69 -12.80 -16.89
C ILE A 185 16.22 -12.96 -16.50
N PHE A 186 15.90 -13.16 -15.21
CA PHE A 186 14.50 -13.24 -14.76
C PHE A 186 13.74 -11.93 -15.00
N ARG A 187 14.39 -10.79 -14.74
CA ARG A 187 13.86 -9.46 -15.08
C ARG A 187 13.58 -9.33 -16.57
N SER A 188 14.53 -9.70 -17.43
CA SER A 188 14.40 -9.61 -18.88
C SER A 188 13.30 -10.54 -19.41
N ALA A 189 13.22 -11.78 -18.92
CA ALA A 189 12.15 -12.71 -19.27
C ALA A 189 10.75 -12.16 -18.92
N ARG A 190 10.62 -11.48 -17.78
CA ARG A 190 9.38 -10.76 -17.40
C ARG A 190 9.07 -9.60 -18.36
N ARG A 191 10.07 -8.78 -18.69
CA ARG A 191 9.92 -7.61 -19.57
C ARG A 191 9.65 -8.00 -21.03
N GLU A 192 10.11 -9.17 -21.48
CA GLU A 192 9.77 -9.73 -22.79
C GLU A 192 8.29 -10.09 -22.94
N GLN A 193 7.62 -10.44 -21.82
CA GLN A 193 6.19 -10.77 -21.81
C GLN A 193 5.30 -9.52 -21.79
N ILE A 194 5.80 -8.40 -21.24
CA ILE A 194 4.99 -7.20 -21.03
C ILE A 194 5.67 -5.99 -21.64
N LYS A 195 5.15 -5.56 -22.79
CA LYS A 195 5.67 -4.41 -23.53
C LYS A 195 5.13 -3.09 -22.94
N GLY A 196 6.00 -2.10 -22.81
CA GLY A 196 5.61 -0.72 -22.52
C GLY A 196 5.70 -0.28 -21.05
N SER A 197 5.97 -1.17 -20.09
CA SER A 197 6.15 -0.79 -18.67
C SER A 197 7.59 -0.46 -18.30
N GLN A 198 8.58 -0.76 -19.15
CA GLN A 198 10.01 -0.70 -18.78
C GLN A 198 10.46 0.69 -18.31
N ALA A 199 10.00 1.75 -18.98
CA ALA A 199 10.35 3.12 -18.60
C ALA A 199 9.80 3.48 -17.21
N ASP A 200 8.54 3.13 -16.93
CA ASP A 200 7.91 3.36 -15.63
C ASP A 200 8.57 2.53 -14.52
N GLU A 201 8.90 1.26 -14.81
CA GLU A 201 9.65 0.39 -13.89
C GLU A 201 11.00 1.01 -13.52
N ASN A 202 11.80 1.38 -14.52
CA ASN A 202 13.12 1.99 -14.32
C ASN A 202 13.02 3.29 -13.53
N ARG A 203 11.97 4.09 -13.79
CA ARG A 203 11.75 5.35 -13.09
C ARG A 203 11.37 5.14 -11.63
N LEU A 204 10.52 4.16 -11.33
CA LEU A 204 10.18 3.79 -9.96
C LEU A 204 11.37 3.20 -9.20
N GLU A 205 12.17 2.36 -9.85
CA GLU A 205 13.40 1.81 -9.28
C GLU A 205 14.38 2.92 -8.89
N LYS A 206 14.55 3.92 -9.76
CA LYS A 206 15.40 5.08 -9.44
C LYS A 206 14.78 5.97 -8.36
N TYR A 207 13.48 6.25 -8.42
CA TYR A 207 12.84 7.18 -7.49
C TYR A 207 12.68 6.58 -6.08
N ASN A 208 12.04 5.42 -5.98
CA ASN A 208 11.81 4.76 -4.70
C ASN A 208 13.00 3.90 -4.30
N GLY A 209 13.59 3.14 -5.23
CA GLY A 209 14.65 2.20 -4.87
C GLY A 209 15.93 2.87 -4.44
N LEU A 210 16.41 3.87 -5.18
CA LEU A 210 17.60 4.61 -4.74
C LEU A 210 17.35 5.42 -3.46
N SER A 211 16.10 5.77 -3.15
CA SER A 211 15.76 6.38 -1.86
C SER A 211 15.88 5.41 -0.68
N LEU A 212 15.38 4.18 -0.83
CA LEU A 212 15.55 3.13 0.17
C LEU A 212 17.04 2.78 0.32
N PHE A 213 17.75 2.57 -0.79
CA PHE A 213 19.21 2.36 -0.79
C PHE A 213 19.95 3.48 -0.04
N THR A 214 19.65 4.75 -0.34
CA THR A 214 20.28 5.90 0.32
C THR A 214 20.06 5.85 1.83
N SER A 215 18.83 5.55 2.26
CA SER A 215 18.55 5.44 3.69
C SER A 215 19.27 4.27 4.36
N VAL A 216 19.37 3.12 3.69
CA VAL A 216 20.09 1.95 4.24
C VAL A 216 21.59 2.25 4.34
N VAL A 217 22.20 2.85 3.33
CA VAL A 217 23.64 3.15 3.38
C VAL A 217 23.95 4.23 4.41
N LEU A 218 23.18 5.32 4.47
CA LEU A 218 23.50 6.44 5.35
C LEU A 218 23.10 6.25 6.81
N CYS A 219 22.11 5.38 7.10
CA CYS A 219 21.59 5.20 8.47
C CYS A 219 22.19 3.99 9.21
N ASN A 220 23.14 3.27 8.60
CA ASN A 220 23.82 2.14 9.24
C ASN A 220 25.31 2.45 9.45
N GLU A 221 25.85 1.96 10.55
CA GLU A 221 27.21 2.32 11.02
C GLU A 221 28.33 1.63 10.23
N SER A 222 28.02 0.53 9.56
CA SER A 222 28.99 -0.26 8.79
C SER A 222 28.33 -0.86 7.55
N GLU A 223 29.17 -1.24 6.58
CA GLU A 223 28.74 -1.97 5.38
C GLU A 223 28.07 -3.30 5.74
N GLU A 224 28.59 -4.02 6.74
CA GLU A 224 28.00 -5.27 7.21
C GLU A 224 26.55 -5.06 7.69
N LYS A 225 26.31 -4.06 8.55
CA LYS A 225 24.96 -3.74 9.04
C LYS A 225 24.05 -3.26 7.90
N ALA A 226 24.58 -2.50 6.94
CA ALA A 226 23.84 -2.09 5.75
C ALA A 226 23.46 -3.30 4.88
N SER A 227 24.36 -4.28 4.73
CA SER A 227 24.14 -5.52 4.01
C SER A 227 23.05 -6.36 4.66
N THR A 228 23.15 -6.58 5.99
CA THR A 228 22.11 -7.27 6.77
C THR A 228 20.76 -6.57 6.59
N ARG A 229 20.72 -5.24 6.70
CA ARG A 229 19.47 -4.49 6.52
C ARG A 229 18.92 -4.60 5.11
N MET A 230 19.77 -4.62 4.09
CA MET A 230 19.34 -4.78 2.70
C MET A 230 18.71 -6.15 2.48
N THR A 231 19.29 -7.22 3.04
CA THR A 231 18.71 -8.57 3.02
C THR A 231 17.39 -8.64 3.78
N GLU A 232 17.31 -8.08 4.99
CA GLU A 232 16.04 -8.01 5.75
C GLU A 232 14.95 -7.23 5.00
N SER A 233 15.34 -6.15 4.31
CA SER A 233 14.42 -5.37 3.47
C SER A 233 13.93 -6.22 2.30
N LEU A 234 14.79 -7.02 1.68
CA LEU A 234 14.41 -7.92 0.59
C LEU A 234 13.36 -8.94 1.05
N ASP A 235 13.59 -9.58 2.20
CA ASP A 235 12.67 -10.54 2.79
C ASP A 235 11.32 -9.89 3.18
N PHE A 236 11.37 -8.68 3.76
CA PHE A 236 10.17 -7.91 4.10
C PHE A 236 9.32 -7.60 2.86
N PHE A 237 9.93 -7.11 1.78
CA PHE A 237 9.22 -6.79 0.55
C PHE A 237 8.73 -8.06 -0.18
N TYR A 238 9.46 -9.17 -0.12
CA TYR A 238 9.01 -10.46 -0.66
C TYR A 238 7.68 -10.92 -0.04
N SER A 239 7.47 -10.61 1.25
CA SER A 239 6.25 -10.97 1.99
C SER A 239 4.99 -10.17 1.60
N PHE A 240 5.12 -9.13 0.77
CA PHE A 240 4.00 -8.25 0.46
C PHE A 240 2.93 -8.96 -0.38
N PRO A 241 1.63 -8.69 -0.13
CA PRO A 241 0.53 -9.30 -0.88
C PRO A 241 0.41 -8.77 -2.32
N SER A 242 1.06 -7.64 -2.60
CA SER A 242 1.08 -6.95 -3.88
C SER A 242 2.46 -6.34 -4.13
N PHE A 243 2.90 -6.42 -5.40
CA PHE A 243 4.18 -5.91 -5.85
C PHE A 243 4.07 -4.61 -6.64
N SER A 244 2.88 -4.24 -7.11
CA SER A 244 2.66 -3.08 -8.01
C SER A 244 3.25 -1.77 -7.52
N ARG A 245 3.29 -1.53 -6.21
CA ARG A 245 3.86 -0.31 -5.61
C ARG A 245 5.22 -0.52 -4.92
N SER A 246 5.60 -1.77 -4.69
CA SER A 246 6.68 -2.13 -3.78
C SER A 246 7.90 -2.70 -4.49
N ALA A 247 7.73 -3.43 -5.59
CA ALA A 247 8.85 -4.15 -6.19
C ALA A 247 9.95 -3.23 -6.73
N GLY A 248 9.59 -2.09 -7.34
CA GLY A 248 10.57 -1.11 -7.80
C GLY A 248 11.38 -0.53 -6.65
N THR A 249 10.78 -0.38 -5.48
CA THR A 249 11.48 0.09 -4.27
C THR A 249 12.58 -0.87 -3.87
N ILE A 250 12.28 -2.17 -3.73
CA ILE A 250 13.30 -3.10 -3.28
C ILE A 250 14.29 -3.48 -4.37
N LEU A 251 13.83 -3.69 -5.61
CA LEU A 251 14.71 -4.03 -6.73
C LEU A 251 15.71 -2.90 -6.97
N GLY A 252 15.23 -1.65 -7.06
CA GLY A 252 16.12 -0.51 -7.26
C GLY A 252 17.08 -0.31 -6.10
N ALA A 253 16.66 -0.61 -4.87
CA ALA A 253 17.53 -0.53 -3.70
C ALA A 253 18.65 -1.58 -3.75
N VAL A 254 18.32 -2.84 -4.03
CA VAL A 254 19.30 -3.93 -4.05
C VAL A 254 20.28 -3.79 -5.22
N TYR A 255 19.81 -3.48 -6.44
CA TYR A 255 20.71 -3.22 -7.56
C TYR A 255 21.62 -2.01 -7.30
N GLY A 256 21.07 -0.93 -6.74
CA GLY A 256 21.86 0.23 -6.32
C GLY A 256 22.92 -0.12 -5.28
N TYR A 257 22.54 -0.94 -4.29
CA TYR A 257 23.45 -1.41 -3.24
C TYR A 257 24.58 -2.28 -3.77
N LEU A 258 24.26 -3.25 -4.63
CA LEU A 258 25.25 -4.14 -5.24
C LEU A 258 26.22 -3.37 -6.14
N LEU A 259 25.74 -2.38 -6.90
CA LEU A 259 26.62 -1.48 -7.67
C LEU A 259 27.54 -0.70 -6.73
N TYR A 260 26.97 -0.02 -5.72
CA TYR A 260 27.71 0.82 -4.78
C TYR A 260 28.79 0.06 -4.01
N ARG A 261 28.43 -1.08 -3.40
CA ARG A 261 29.37 -1.85 -2.57
C ARG A 261 30.57 -2.39 -3.39
N ASN A 262 30.38 -2.55 -4.70
CA ASN A 262 31.42 -2.99 -5.61
C ASN A 262 32.16 -1.84 -6.31
N GLY A 263 31.99 -0.58 -5.88
CA GLY A 263 32.78 0.57 -6.33
C GLY A 263 32.18 1.38 -7.49
N PHE A 264 30.94 1.12 -7.90
CA PHE A 264 30.29 1.90 -8.97
C PHE A 264 29.86 3.30 -8.48
N ASP A 265 30.16 4.35 -9.26
CA ASP A 265 29.68 5.71 -8.98
C ASP A 265 28.21 5.90 -9.39
N LEU A 266 27.32 5.80 -8.40
CA LEU A 266 25.87 5.95 -8.56
C LEU A 266 25.43 7.33 -9.06
N LYS A 267 26.25 8.39 -8.95
CA LYS A 267 25.88 9.74 -9.43
C LYS A 267 25.52 9.73 -10.91
N SER A 268 26.23 8.90 -11.69
CA SER A 268 26.01 8.73 -13.12
C SER A 268 24.62 8.15 -13.47
N ILE A 269 24.01 7.36 -12.59
CA ILE A 269 22.73 6.68 -12.85
C ILE A 269 21.57 7.66 -12.92
N LEU A 270 21.62 8.76 -12.16
CA LEU A 270 20.58 9.79 -12.19
C LEU A 270 20.59 10.57 -13.51
N LEU A 271 21.74 10.66 -14.17
CA LEU A 271 21.89 11.31 -15.47
C LEU A 271 21.51 10.37 -16.64
N ASN A 272 21.63 9.06 -16.44
CA ASN A 272 21.37 8.08 -17.47
C ASN A 272 19.85 7.84 -17.66
N LYS A 273 19.40 7.69 -18.92
CA LYS A 273 18.03 7.26 -19.24
C LYS A 273 17.83 5.75 -19.08
N SER A 274 18.91 4.95 -19.09
CA SER A 274 18.84 3.50 -18.94
C SER A 274 18.47 3.07 -17.51
N GLY A 275 17.98 1.83 -17.37
CA GLY A 275 17.66 1.23 -16.08
C GLY A 275 18.89 0.81 -15.28
N LEU A 276 18.67 0.46 -14.01
CA LEU A 276 19.73 -0.07 -13.13
C LEU A 276 20.28 -1.40 -13.64
N ASP A 277 19.45 -2.19 -14.31
CA ASP A 277 19.84 -3.44 -14.99
C ASP A 277 20.91 -3.19 -16.06
N SER A 278 20.77 -2.14 -16.86
CA SER A 278 21.79 -1.82 -17.87
C SER A 278 23.12 -1.42 -17.24
N ALA A 279 23.08 -0.67 -16.13
CA ALA A 279 24.29 -0.31 -15.38
C ALA A 279 24.96 -1.57 -14.78
N VAL A 280 24.17 -2.49 -14.25
CA VAL A 280 24.62 -3.78 -13.71
C VAL A 280 25.27 -4.65 -14.80
N ILE A 281 24.59 -4.84 -15.93
CA ILE A 281 25.11 -5.60 -17.07
C ILE A 281 26.47 -5.05 -17.50
N SER A 282 26.55 -3.73 -17.69
CA SER A 282 27.77 -3.09 -18.18
C SER A 282 28.89 -3.12 -17.15
N TYR A 283 28.60 -2.87 -15.87
CA TYR A 283 29.62 -2.78 -14.83
C TYR A 283 30.25 -4.14 -14.51
N PHE A 284 29.41 -5.16 -14.33
CA PHE A 284 29.85 -6.53 -14.02
C PHE A 284 30.18 -7.36 -15.27
N ARG A 285 30.05 -6.77 -16.47
CA ARG A 285 30.29 -7.43 -17.77
C ARG A 285 29.50 -8.74 -17.91
N LEU A 286 28.21 -8.69 -17.57
CA LEU A 286 27.35 -9.87 -17.57
C LEU A 286 27.05 -10.31 -19.01
N GLU A 287 27.27 -11.59 -19.31
CA GLU A 287 26.95 -12.19 -20.60
C GLU A 287 25.46 -12.51 -20.70
N MET A 288 24.70 -11.65 -21.37
CA MET A 288 23.26 -11.82 -21.52
C MET A 288 22.89 -12.66 -22.75
N PRO A 289 21.91 -13.57 -22.65
CA PRO A 289 21.36 -14.25 -23.82
C PRO A 289 20.60 -13.26 -24.72
N GLU A 290 20.49 -13.58 -26.01
CA GLU A 290 19.67 -12.79 -26.95
C GLU A 290 18.19 -12.80 -26.55
N ILE A 291 17.70 -13.96 -26.09
CA ILE A 291 16.33 -14.17 -25.64
C ILE A 291 16.38 -14.77 -24.22
N SER A 292 15.99 -13.99 -23.21
CA SER A 292 16.13 -14.38 -21.81
C SER A 292 15.18 -15.51 -21.40
N ARG A 293 13.95 -15.51 -21.94
CA ARG A 293 12.97 -16.59 -21.66
C ARG A 293 13.45 -18.00 -22.03
N ASP A 294 14.36 -18.13 -23.00
CA ASP A 294 14.83 -19.44 -23.49
C ASP A 294 15.73 -20.15 -22.47
N VAL A 295 16.43 -19.38 -21.63
CA VAL A 295 17.31 -19.92 -20.57
C VAL A 295 16.72 -19.77 -19.17
N ALA A 296 15.81 -18.81 -18.96
CA ALA A 296 15.26 -18.50 -17.64
C ALA A 296 14.54 -19.69 -16.99
N GLY A 297 13.85 -20.53 -17.78
CA GLY A 297 13.16 -21.72 -17.25
C GLY A 297 14.11 -22.70 -16.56
N SER A 298 15.26 -22.99 -17.18
CA SER A 298 16.26 -23.90 -16.62
C SER A 298 16.93 -23.31 -15.38
N LEU A 299 17.23 -22.00 -15.39
CA LEU A 299 17.80 -21.31 -14.24
C LEU A 299 16.84 -21.30 -13.04
N ALA A 300 15.54 -21.15 -13.29
CA ALA A 300 14.52 -21.07 -12.25
C ALA A 300 14.49 -22.30 -11.32
N ILE A 301 14.92 -23.48 -11.81
CA ILE A 301 15.03 -24.71 -11.01
C ILE A 301 15.99 -24.51 -9.83
N VAL A 302 17.11 -23.82 -10.03
CA VAL A 302 18.13 -23.53 -8.99
C VAL A 302 17.61 -22.57 -7.90
N TYR A 303 16.49 -21.90 -8.18
CA TYR A 303 15.82 -20.96 -7.26
C TYR A 303 14.49 -21.50 -6.74
N ASP A 304 14.26 -22.81 -6.88
CA ASP A 304 13.09 -23.49 -6.32
C ASP A 304 11.77 -22.84 -6.80
N VAL A 305 11.62 -22.82 -8.13
CA VAL A 305 10.42 -22.30 -8.81
C VAL A 305 9.17 -23.07 -8.44
N ASP A 306 9.29 -24.36 -8.09
CA ASP A 306 8.16 -25.20 -7.67
C ASP A 306 7.58 -24.72 -6.34
N ALA A 307 8.41 -24.33 -5.37
CA ALA A 307 7.93 -23.68 -4.15
C ALA A 307 7.22 -22.36 -4.45
N ILE A 308 7.75 -21.54 -5.37
CA ILE A 308 7.11 -20.28 -5.79
C ILE A 308 5.74 -20.55 -6.42
N TYR A 309 5.61 -21.57 -7.27
CA TYR A 309 4.32 -21.94 -7.84
C TYR A 309 3.33 -22.39 -6.78
N LYS A 310 3.78 -23.14 -5.77
CA LYS A 310 2.95 -23.57 -4.64
C LYS A 310 2.48 -22.38 -3.80
N GLU A 311 3.36 -21.42 -3.50
CA GLU A 311 3.00 -20.16 -2.83
C GLU A 311 1.94 -19.39 -3.63
N GLU A 312 2.15 -19.22 -4.94
CA GLU A 312 1.22 -18.49 -5.80
C GLU A 312 -0.13 -19.20 -5.96
N ALA A 313 -0.13 -20.54 -5.97
CA ALA A 313 -1.35 -21.33 -5.96
C ALA A 313 -2.13 -21.15 -4.65
N GLY A 314 -1.44 -21.16 -3.50
CA GLY A 314 -2.01 -20.85 -2.19
C GLY A 314 -2.61 -19.44 -2.15
N ARG A 315 -1.86 -18.43 -2.62
CA ARG A 315 -2.34 -17.05 -2.71
C ARG A 315 -3.61 -16.92 -3.55
N MET A 316 -3.66 -17.60 -4.69
CA MET A 316 -4.86 -17.62 -5.54
C MET A 316 -6.04 -18.34 -4.85
N ALA A 317 -5.78 -19.43 -4.12
CA ALA A 317 -6.81 -20.11 -3.35
C ALA A 317 -7.38 -19.19 -2.26
N ASP A 318 -6.54 -18.46 -1.54
CA ASP A 318 -6.96 -17.50 -0.50
C ASP A 318 -7.78 -16.34 -1.07
N ILE A 319 -7.36 -15.81 -2.23
CA ILE A 319 -8.12 -14.77 -2.94
C ILE A 319 -9.48 -15.31 -3.36
N ARG A 320 -9.53 -16.50 -3.98
CA ARG A 320 -10.79 -17.15 -4.38
C ARG A 320 -11.70 -17.41 -3.18
N GLU A 321 -11.15 -17.90 -2.07
CA GLU A 321 -11.92 -18.15 -0.85
C GLU A 321 -12.45 -16.85 -0.24
N ARG A 322 -11.67 -15.77 -0.25
CA ARG A 322 -12.13 -14.45 0.21
C ARG A 322 -13.26 -13.90 -0.66
N VAL A 323 -13.11 -13.99 -1.98
CA VAL A 323 -14.14 -13.59 -2.95
C VAL A 323 -15.39 -14.47 -2.79
N ARG A 324 -15.23 -15.79 -2.68
CA ARG A 324 -16.33 -16.74 -2.42
C ARG A 324 -17.03 -16.44 -1.10
N ARG A 325 -16.30 -16.13 -0.03
CA ARG A 325 -16.89 -15.76 1.28
C ARG A 325 -17.67 -14.46 1.21
N GLN A 326 -17.20 -13.50 0.42
CA GLN A 326 -17.91 -12.25 0.18
C GLN A 326 -19.18 -12.51 -0.65
N LEU A 327 -19.07 -13.33 -1.70
CA LEU A 327 -20.18 -13.73 -2.57
C LEU A 327 -21.24 -14.57 -1.87
N SER A 328 -20.87 -15.51 -0.99
CA SER A 328 -21.82 -16.39 -0.31
C SER A 328 -22.82 -15.64 0.57
N LYS A 329 -22.49 -14.41 0.99
CA LYS A 329 -23.44 -13.50 1.67
C LYS A 329 -24.62 -13.10 0.78
N PHE A 330 -24.41 -13.08 -0.53
CA PHE A 330 -25.38 -12.65 -1.53
C PHE A 330 -25.93 -13.81 -2.36
N THR A 331 -25.34 -15.00 -2.27
CA THR A 331 -25.72 -16.14 -3.12
C THR A 331 -26.19 -17.39 -2.40
N GLU A 332 -25.66 -17.69 -1.21
CA GLU A 332 -25.84 -18.99 -0.52
C GLU A 332 -26.53 -18.86 0.85
N LYS A 333 -26.13 -17.89 1.67
CA LYS A 333 -26.78 -17.59 2.96
C LYS A 333 -28.16 -16.98 2.71
N PRO A 334 -29.09 -16.95 3.69
CA PRO A 334 -30.36 -16.24 3.54
C PRO A 334 -30.18 -14.91 2.82
N VAL A 335 -30.80 -14.78 1.64
CA VAL A 335 -30.69 -13.62 0.75
C VAL A 335 -32.04 -12.94 0.67
N LEU A 336 -32.05 -11.61 0.77
CA LEU A 336 -33.18 -10.80 0.31
C LEU A 336 -32.91 -10.37 -1.13
N THR A 337 -33.78 -10.76 -2.04
CA THR A 337 -33.69 -10.39 -3.46
C THR A 337 -34.75 -9.34 -3.79
N LEU A 338 -34.29 -8.22 -4.34
CA LEU A 338 -35.11 -7.11 -4.82
C LEU A 338 -35.09 -7.13 -6.34
N GLU A 339 -36.24 -7.30 -6.97
CA GLU A 339 -36.37 -7.11 -8.42
C GLU A 339 -36.50 -5.62 -8.71
N LEU A 340 -35.72 -5.15 -9.69
CA LEU A 340 -35.69 -3.75 -10.09
C LEU A 340 -36.74 -3.51 -11.17
N GLU A 341 -37.58 -2.50 -10.99
CA GLU A 341 -38.61 -2.12 -11.96
C GLU A 341 -38.22 -0.84 -12.68
N SER A 342 -37.98 0.24 -11.92
CA SER A 342 -37.57 1.55 -12.44
C SER A 342 -36.60 2.22 -11.46
N PRO A 343 -35.39 1.66 -11.30
CA PRO A 343 -34.48 2.06 -10.24
C PRO A 343 -33.77 3.38 -10.53
N ASN A 344 -33.55 4.17 -9.48
CA ASN A 344 -32.63 5.29 -9.46
C ASN A 344 -31.51 5.00 -8.45
N PHE A 345 -30.26 5.03 -8.92
CA PHE A 345 -29.07 4.67 -8.15
C PHE A 345 -28.25 5.90 -7.77
N ASP A 346 -27.72 5.89 -6.56
CA ASP A 346 -26.79 6.87 -6.02
C ASP A 346 -25.65 6.13 -5.30
N PHE A 347 -24.43 6.29 -5.79
CA PHE A 347 -23.22 5.62 -5.30
C PHE A 347 -21.94 6.35 -5.74
N GLU A 348 -20.86 6.13 -5.01
CA GLU A 348 -19.53 6.61 -5.38
C GLU A 348 -18.80 5.58 -6.27
N PRO A 349 -18.04 6.00 -7.29
CA PRO A 349 -17.26 5.09 -8.13
C PRO A 349 -16.24 4.22 -7.37
N GLU A 350 -15.83 4.64 -6.18
CA GLU A 350 -14.89 3.91 -5.33
C GLU A 350 -15.55 2.73 -4.59
N ASP A 351 -16.88 2.71 -4.51
CA ASP A 351 -17.65 1.70 -3.79
C ASP A 351 -18.01 0.48 -4.63
N ILE A 352 -17.72 0.49 -5.94
CA ILE A 352 -18.06 -0.60 -6.85
C ILE A 352 -16.90 -1.56 -7.10
N ARG A 353 -17.21 -2.84 -7.18
CA ARG A 353 -16.28 -3.91 -7.54
C ARG A 353 -16.93 -4.88 -8.52
N PRO A 354 -16.60 -4.79 -9.81
CA PRO A 354 -17.10 -5.74 -10.82
C PRO A 354 -16.67 -7.17 -10.50
N LEU A 355 -17.57 -8.12 -10.72
CA LEU A 355 -17.33 -9.56 -10.66
C LEU A 355 -17.76 -10.20 -11.98
N ASP A 356 -16.77 -10.61 -12.78
CA ASP A 356 -16.89 -11.22 -14.11
C ASP A 356 -18.33 -11.57 -14.53
N THR A 357 -18.84 -12.74 -14.16
CA THR A 357 -20.14 -13.25 -14.63
C THR A 357 -21.29 -13.04 -13.65
N LEU A 358 -21.03 -12.67 -12.40
CA LEU A 358 -22.05 -12.67 -11.34
C LEU A 358 -22.75 -11.32 -11.16
N GLY A 359 -22.06 -10.21 -11.42
CA GLY A 359 -22.59 -8.89 -11.10
C GLY A 359 -21.51 -7.92 -10.64
N THR A 360 -21.93 -6.83 -10.00
CA THR A 360 -21.04 -5.88 -9.33
C THR A 360 -21.38 -5.84 -7.84
N ILE A 361 -20.38 -5.96 -6.98
CA ILE A 361 -20.54 -5.68 -5.56
C ILE A 361 -20.49 -4.17 -5.36
N TYR A 362 -21.50 -3.64 -4.68
CA TYR A 362 -21.53 -2.27 -4.18
C TYR A 362 -21.29 -2.32 -2.66
N ASN A 363 -20.25 -1.67 -2.17
CA ASN A 363 -19.95 -1.61 -0.74
C ASN A 363 -20.91 -0.65 0.00
N ALA A 364 -21.25 0.46 -0.64
CA ALA A 364 -22.31 1.38 -0.26
C ALA A 364 -23.15 1.73 -1.50
N LEU A 365 -24.45 1.90 -1.30
CA LEU A 365 -25.42 2.14 -2.38
C LEU A 365 -26.71 2.71 -1.83
N ARG A 366 -27.30 3.68 -2.52
CA ARG A 366 -28.69 4.09 -2.32
C ARG A 366 -29.48 3.81 -3.59
N VAL A 367 -30.63 3.17 -3.43
CA VAL A 367 -31.54 2.87 -4.54
C VAL A 367 -32.95 3.29 -4.16
N SER A 368 -33.60 4.03 -5.05
CA SER A 368 -35.05 4.24 -4.98
C SER A 368 -35.71 3.55 -6.16
N ASP A 369 -36.80 2.83 -5.91
CA ASP A 369 -37.59 2.13 -6.91
C ASP A 369 -39.07 2.09 -6.48
N ASN A 370 -39.93 1.47 -7.29
CA ASN A 370 -41.37 1.34 -7.03
C ASN A 370 -41.69 0.64 -5.71
N TRP A 371 -40.81 -0.28 -5.27
CA TRP A 371 -40.95 -0.95 -3.98
C TRP A 371 -40.55 -0.09 -2.77
N GLY A 372 -39.80 0.99 -2.97
CA GLY A 372 -39.37 1.87 -1.89
C GLY A 372 -37.90 2.31 -2.00
N LYS A 373 -37.23 2.43 -0.86
CA LYS A 373 -35.87 2.97 -0.76
C LYS A 373 -34.94 2.02 -0.02
N LEU A 374 -33.86 1.61 -0.68
CA LEU A 374 -32.75 0.85 -0.10
C LEU A 374 -31.59 1.81 0.21
N THR A 375 -30.98 1.65 1.37
CA THR A 375 -29.72 2.28 1.73
C THR A 375 -28.78 1.23 2.30
N VAL A 376 -27.64 1.05 1.66
CA VAL A 376 -26.54 0.18 2.06
C VAL A 376 -25.38 1.07 2.48
N GLU A 377 -24.97 0.98 3.74
CA GLU A 377 -23.85 1.75 4.29
C GLU A 377 -22.66 0.84 4.63
N LYS A 378 -22.94 -0.42 4.98
CA LYS A 378 -21.96 -1.46 5.34
C LYS A 378 -22.45 -2.82 4.87
N GLY A 379 -21.56 -3.81 4.82
CA GLY A 379 -21.94 -5.19 4.46
C GLY A 379 -22.09 -5.44 2.95
N GLY A 380 -22.43 -4.41 2.18
CA GLY A 380 -22.51 -4.40 0.71
C GLY A 380 -23.74 -5.11 0.14
N CYS A 381 -23.92 -5.01 -1.18
CA CYS A 381 -24.93 -5.75 -1.94
C CYS A 381 -24.38 -6.19 -3.30
N LEU A 382 -25.00 -7.21 -3.91
CA LEU A 382 -24.67 -7.66 -5.26
C LEU A 382 -25.78 -7.22 -6.23
N LEU A 383 -25.42 -6.43 -7.24
CA LEU A 383 -26.28 -6.09 -8.37
C LEU A 383 -25.92 -7.02 -9.54
N THR A 384 -26.90 -7.71 -10.11
CA THR A 384 -26.65 -8.62 -11.25
C THR A 384 -26.24 -7.85 -12.50
N ASN A 385 -25.43 -8.47 -13.38
CA ASN A 385 -24.92 -7.83 -14.61
C ASN A 385 -26.04 -7.36 -15.57
N ASN A 386 -27.20 -8.01 -15.53
CA ASN A 386 -28.37 -7.60 -16.32
C ASN A 386 -29.17 -6.45 -15.68
N LEU A 387 -28.69 -5.90 -14.55
CA LEU A 387 -29.31 -4.82 -13.79
C LEU A 387 -30.76 -5.11 -13.38
N LYS A 388 -31.13 -6.40 -13.24
CA LYS A 388 -32.49 -6.81 -12.89
C LYS A 388 -32.70 -7.00 -11.39
N THR A 389 -31.67 -7.41 -10.64
CA THR A 389 -31.87 -7.74 -9.23
C THR A 389 -30.74 -7.25 -8.33
N ILE A 390 -31.12 -6.81 -7.14
CA ILE A 390 -30.22 -6.54 -6.02
C ILE A 390 -30.34 -7.69 -5.01
N ARG A 391 -29.22 -8.24 -4.58
CA ARG A 391 -29.14 -9.31 -3.57
C ARG A 391 -28.45 -8.80 -2.32
N LEU A 392 -29.14 -8.92 -1.20
CA LEU A 392 -28.73 -8.47 0.13
C LEU A 392 -28.60 -9.65 1.08
N GLY A 393 -27.62 -9.61 1.98
CA GLY A 393 -27.53 -10.62 3.04
C GLY A 393 -28.65 -10.44 4.06
N ALA A 394 -29.45 -11.48 4.29
CA ALA A 394 -30.66 -11.46 5.13
C ALA A 394 -30.54 -12.33 6.39
N LYS A 395 -29.34 -12.78 6.76
CA LYS A 395 -29.12 -13.61 7.98
C LYS A 395 -29.62 -12.93 9.27
N THR A 396 -29.53 -11.60 9.35
CA THR A 396 -29.94 -10.79 10.50
C THR A 396 -31.17 -9.94 10.21
N LEU A 397 -31.96 -10.32 9.20
CA LEU A 397 -33.11 -9.56 8.75
C LEU A 397 -34.13 -9.36 9.89
N LYS A 398 -34.55 -8.12 10.09
CA LYS A 398 -35.58 -7.73 11.06
C LYS A 398 -36.59 -6.80 10.40
N GLU A 399 -37.86 -6.97 10.72
CA GLU A 399 -38.95 -6.16 10.18
C GLU A 399 -39.59 -5.32 11.28
N SER A 400 -39.90 -4.06 10.96
CA SER A 400 -40.61 -3.11 11.81
C SER A 400 -41.53 -2.26 10.93
N LYS A 401 -42.81 -2.64 10.87
CA LYS A 401 -43.80 -2.02 9.96
C LYS A 401 -43.31 -2.07 8.51
N ASN A 402 -43.09 -0.91 7.89
CA ASN A 402 -42.57 -0.78 6.53
C ASN A 402 -41.04 -0.66 6.46
N HIS A 403 -40.33 -0.76 7.58
CA HIS A 403 -38.87 -0.73 7.64
C HIS A 403 -38.32 -2.13 7.83
N ILE A 404 -37.38 -2.53 6.97
CA ILE A 404 -36.63 -3.79 7.06
C ILE A 404 -35.16 -3.46 7.24
N TYR A 405 -34.50 -4.17 8.14
CA TYR A 405 -33.10 -3.96 8.49
C TYR A 405 -32.31 -5.24 8.31
N GLY A 406 -31.08 -5.12 7.83
CA GLY A 406 -30.08 -6.19 7.87
C GLY A 406 -28.74 -5.67 8.35
N ASP A 407 -27.70 -6.49 8.18
CA ASP A 407 -26.34 -6.11 8.56
C ASP A 407 -25.79 -5.03 7.62
N GLY A 408 -25.89 -3.77 8.04
CA GLY A 408 -25.35 -2.61 7.32
C GLY A 408 -26.23 -2.05 6.20
N TRP A 409 -27.46 -2.53 6.08
CA TRP A 409 -28.44 -2.00 5.12
C TRP A 409 -29.83 -1.84 5.75
N GLN A 410 -30.60 -0.92 5.19
CA GLN A 410 -32.00 -0.66 5.54
C GLN A 410 -32.85 -0.47 4.29
N LEU A 411 -34.08 -0.94 4.36
CA LEU A 411 -35.06 -0.91 3.29
C LEU A 411 -36.37 -0.34 3.83
N ILE A 412 -36.84 0.74 3.23
CA ILE A 412 -38.13 1.36 3.56
C ILE A 412 -39.09 1.06 2.42
N LEU A 413 -40.12 0.25 2.68
CA LEU A 413 -41.10 -0.15 1.67
C LEU A 413 -42.23 0.87 1.50
N ASN A 414 -42.70 0.97 0.27
CA ASN A 414 -43.97 1.58 -0.08
C ASN A 414 -45.14 0.65 0.34
N GLY A 415 -46.32 1.23 0.61
CA GLY A 415 -47.41 0.51 1.29
C GLY A 415 -48.03 -0.69 0.56
N ASN A 416 -47.75 -0.86 -0.74
CA ASN A 416 -48.21 -1.98 -1.57
C ASN A 416 -47.15 -3.07 -1.78
N TRP A 417 -46.11 -3.11 -0.94
CA TRP A 417 -45.06 -4.12 -0.98
C TRP A 417 -44.84 -4.76 0.38
N LYS A 418 -44.47 -6.03 0.36
CA LYS A 418 -44.05 -6.77 1.55
C LYS A 418 -42.86 -7.68 1.26
N VAL A 419 -42.07 -7.94 2.28
CA VAL A 419 -41.09 -9.04 2.26
C VAL A 419 -41.84 -10.35 2.52
N VAL A 420 -41.54 -11.36 1.72
CA VAL A 420 -42.07 -12.71 1.87
C VAL A 420 -40.89 -13.66 1.98
N ARG A 421 -40.92 -14.54 2.98
CA ARG A 421 -39.94 -15.61 3.11
C ARG A 421 -40.28 -16.74 2.15
N GLU A 422 -39.29 -17.18 1.37
CA GLU A 422 -39.35 -18.34 0.48
C GLU A 422 -38.17 -19.25 0.84
N ASP A 423 -38.48 -20.39 1.46
CA ASP A 423 -37.51 -21.27 2.13
C ASP A 423 -36.61 -20.51 3.13
N ASP A 424 -35.31 -20.48 2.89
CA ASP A 424 -34.33 -19.73 3.68
C ASP A 424 -34.06 -18.32 3.14
N ASN A 425 -34.70 -17.92 2.05
CA ASN A 425 -34.52 -16.63 1.39
C ASN A 425 -35.74 -15.72 1.55
N TYR A 426 -35.61 -14.49 1.06
CA TYR A 426 -36.62 -13.46 1.12
C TYR A 426 -36.76 -12.78 -0.25
N LEU A 427 -37.99 -12.43 -0.60
CA LEU A 427 -38.35 -11.75 -1.83
C LEU A 427 -39.29 -10.59 -1.54
N LEU A 428 -39.29 -9.58 -2.40
CA LEU A 428 -40.36 -8.58 -2.41
C LEU A 428 -41.54 -9.06 -3.25
N ARG A 429 -42.74 -8.91 -2.70
CA ARG A 429 -43.99 -9.14 -3.43
C ARG A 429 -44.90 -7.93 -3.29
N LYS A 430 -45.53 -7.58 -4.41
CA LYS A 430 -46.60 -6.59 -4.43
C LYS A 430 -47.82 -7.18 -3.75
N THR A 431 -48.39 -6.47 -2.80
CA THR A 431 -49.69 -6.84 -2.22
C THR A 431 -50.78 -6.40 -3.18
N SER A 432 -51.49 -7.36 -3.77
CA SER A 432 -52.76 -7.11 -4.45
C SER A 432 -53.74 -6.57 -3.41
N PHE A 433 -54.22 -5.34 -3.61
CA PHE A 433 -55.45 -4.88 -3.01
C PHE A 433 -56.62 -5.30 -3.89
#